data_AF-A0A1S2Z104-F1
#
_entry.id   AF-A0A1S2Z104-F1
#
_cell.length_a   1.000
_cell.length_b   1.000
_cell.length_c   1.000
_cell.angle_alpha   90.00
_cell.angle_beta   90.00
_cell.angle_gamma   90.00
#
_symmetry.space_group_name_H-M   'P 1'
#
loop_
_entity.id
_entity.type
_entity.pdbx_description
1 polymer ?
#
loop_
_entity_poly.entity_id
_entity_poly.type
_entity_poly.pdbx_seq_one_letter_code
_entity_poly.pdbx_strand_id
1 'polypeptide(L)'
;MKPNLVKSLSSSFSLSLSRHHQNSPFSFHTNINIHSNVRNLQTCNDLTHSHVVKSGFSNDTFTNNNLIKSYIKIVKIDHAHKLFDEMPQRNVVSWTLLMAGYVGLGQPDMALCLFHQMKTTFVMPNEFTFSTLINACSILAKLEIGRRIHALVEVFGYRSDLVVSSSLIDMYGKCNCVDEARLIFDIMCVRNVVSWTSMITAYSQNGQGHLALQLLREFNHFRLEKPNHFMLCSAVSACASLGRLGSGKITHGVVVRLGHDANDVIASALVDMYAKCGCVSYSDKVFRRISNPSVVPYTSMIVGAAKYGLGTLSLRLFQEMIDRSIKPNGITFVGVLHACSHSGLIDKGLELFNCMNGKHGVIPDARHYTCIVDMLGRVGRIDEAHQLAKSVQVGSEDEALLWGTLLSASRLHGRVDIALEASNRVIESNQQVAAAYVILSNTYASAGDWENVHNLRSEMKRTGVFKEPGSSWIEIKESTYLFHARDTSNYSQRKEILSLLRELEGRMKERGHVGVTTGLVFVDVEEEAKEEIVSLHSEKLALAFGLLNTSKGITIRIMKNLRMCMDCHEAFKVISDIVEREFIVRDLNRFHHFKNGSCTCGDFW
;
A
#
# COMPACT_ATOMS: atom_id res chain seq x y z
N MET A 1 23.45 -19.05 64.24
CA MET A 1 24.70 -18.38 64.68
C MET A 1 24.52 -16.88 64.51
N LYS A 2 24.82 -16.14 65.58
CA LYS A 2 24.59 -14.70 65.82
C LYS A 2 25.79 -13.86 65.27
N PRO A 3 25.82 -12.51 65.37
CA PRO A 3 25.82 -11.58 64.22
C PRO A 3 26.88 -10.43 64.34
N ASN A 4 26.60 -9.29 63.69
CA ASN A 4 27.09 -7.91 63.93
C ASN A 4 28.39 -7.45 63.22
N LEU A 5 28.34 -6.29 62.53
CA LEU A 5 28.74 -5.01 63.13
C LEU A 5 28.35 -3.81 62.25
N VAL A 6 27.46 -2.97 62.78
CA VAL A 6 27.32 -1.55 62.46
C VAL A 6 28.29 -0.79 63.36
N LYS A 7 29.12 0.09 62.80
CA LYS A 7 29.76 1.18 63.56
C LYS A 7 29.93 2.43 62.68
N SER A 8 29.28 3.49 63.17
CA SER A 8 29.47 4.90 62.89
C SER A 8 30.92 5.36 63.04
N LEU A 9 31.35 6.30 62.20
CA LEU A 9 32.36 7.30 62.56
C LEU A 9 32.00 8.65 61.92
N SER A 10 31.36 9.49 62.73
CA SER A 10 31.26 10.93 62.60
C SER A 10 32.41 11.59 63.34
N SER A 11 33.24 12.39 62.66
CA SER A 11 34.12 13.40 63.27
C SER A 11 34.50 14.42 62.18
N SER A 12 33.83 15.56 62.10
CA SER A 12 34.20 16.82 62.79
C SER A 12 35.63 17.28 62.51
N PHE A 13 35.79 18.08 61.44
CA PHE A 13 36.77 19.17 61.43
C PHE A 13 36.03 20.47 61.11
N SER A 14 36.01 21.34 62.12
CA SER A 14 35.59 22.73 62.02
C SER A 14 36.85 23.57 61.88
N LEU A 15 36.93 24.40 60.85
CA LEU A 15 37.91 25.47 60.75
C LEU A 15 37.27 26.67 60.02
N SER A 16 36.90 27.65 60.85
CA SER A 16 36.86 29.09 60.60
C SER A 16 36.23 29.62 59.31
N LEU A 17 34.96 30.02 59.41
CA LEU A 17 34.41 31.14 58.65
C LEU A 17 35.21 32.42 58.99
N SER A 18 35.95 32.96 58.02
CA SER A 18 36.17 34.41 57.95
C SER A 18 35.25 34.95 56.85
N ARG A 19 34.32 35.81 57.29
CA ARG A 19 33.46 36.60 56.42
C ARG A 19 34.32 37.64 55.71
N HIS A 20 34.36 37.59 54.39
CA HIS A 20 34.24 38.81 53.60
C HIS A 20 33.13 38.63 52.57
N HIS A 21 32.00 39.27 52.87
CA HIS A 21 30.93 39.55 51.93
C HIS A 21 31.48 40.36 50.76
N GLN A 22 31.13 39.92 49.55
CA GLN A 22 30.34 40.74 48.62
C GLN A 22 29.51 39.79 47.75
N ASN A 23 28.32 39.44 48.26
CA ASN A 23 27.25 38.89 47.45
C ASN A 23 26.73 39.99 46.53
N SER A 24 26.69 39.74 45.22
CA SER A 24 25.64 40.31 44.38
C SER A 24 24.43 39.35 44.45
N PRO A 25 23.27 39.76 44.99
CA PRO A 25 22.09 38.89 45.09
C PRO A 25 21.33 38.72 43.76
N PHE A 26 21.89 39.18 42.63
CA PHE A 26 21.23 39.23 41.33
C PHE A 26 21.57 38.06 40.38
N SER A 27 22.42 37.10 40.73
CA SER A 27 22.80 36.01 39.80
C SER A 27 22.02 34.69 39.99
N PHE A 28 21.51 34.41 41.20
CA PHE A 28 20.85 33.13 41.49
C PHE A 28 19.34 33.13 41.17
N HIS A 29 18.62 34.21 41.47
CA HIS A 29 17.20 34.32 41.14
C HIS A 29 16.94 34.47 39.62
N THR A 30 17.88 35.10 38.91
CA THR A 30 17.80 35.32 37.46
C THR A 30 18.09 34.02 36.69
N ASN A 31 19.02 33.18 37.16
CA ASN A 31 19.28 31.87 36.57
C ASN A 31 18.12 30.87 36.72
N ILE A 32 17.42 30.87 37.87
CA ILE A 32 16.26 29.99 38.09
C ILE A 32 15.05 30.45 37.27
N ASN A 33 14.79 31.76 37.20
CA ASN A 33 13.70 32.30 36.38
C ASN A 33 13.95 32.11 34.88
N ILE A 34 15.19 32.18 34.40
CA ILE A 34 15.51 31.97 32.97
C ILE A 34 15.44 30.49 32.58
N HIS A 35 15.93 29.56 33.41
CA HIS A 35 15.73 28.12 33.15
C HIS A 35 14.24 27.72 33.12
N SER A 36 13.40 28.40 33.91
CA SER A 36 11.94 28.21 33.86
C SER A 36 11.30 28.82 32.60
N ASN A 37 11.81 29.96 32.13
CA ASN A 37 11.35 30.60 30.88
C ASN A 37 11.81 29.86 29.62
N VAL A 38 13.03 29.29 29.60
CA VAL A 38 13.54 28.48 28.49
C VAL A 38 12.75 27.19 28.30
N ARG A 39 12.21 26.60 29.39
CA ARG A 39 11.29 25.45 29.33
C ARG A 39 9.92 25.79 28.72
N ASN A 40 9.54 27.06 28.68
CA ASN A 40 8.23 27.54 28.21
C ASN A 40 8.27 28.23 26.82
N LEU A 41 9.39 28.19 26.09
CA LEU A 41 9.50 28.86 24.78
C LEU A 41 8.76 28.09 23.66
N GLN A 42 7.47 28.37 23.49
CA GLN A 42 6.68 27.86 22.35
C GLN A 42 6.89 28.63 21.04
N THR A 43 7.60 29.77 21.05
CA THR A 43 7.84 30.61 19.87
C THR A 43 9.22 31.26 19.93
N CYS A 44 10.09 30.92 18.97
CA CYS A 44 11.41 31.52 18.79
C CYS A 44 11.37 32.39 17.53
N ASN A 45 11.35 33.71 17.70
CA ASN A 45 11.60 34.68 16.63
C ASN A 45 13.07 35.08 16.67
N ASP A 46 13.61 35.73 15.64
CA ASP A 46 15.03 36.16 15.60
C ASP A 46 15.43 37.03 16.82
N LEU A 47 14.43 37.63 17.50
CA LEU A 47 14.54 38.32 18.79
C LEU A 47 15.00 37.43 19.96
N THR A 48 14.55 36.18 20.07
CA THR A 48 14.94 35.28 21.19
C THR A 48 16.38 34.78 21.02
N HIS A 49 16.81 34.52 19.79
CA HIS A 49 18.23 34.24 19.50
C HIS A 49 19.08 35.49 19.83
N SER A 50 18.65 36.68 19.40
CA SER A 50 19.36 37.94 19.74
C SER A 50 19.44 38.18 21.26
N HIS A 51 18.43 37.77 22.03
CA HIS A 51 18.42 37.89 23.48
C HIS A 51 19.37 36.88 24.13
N VAL A 52 19.43 35.63 23.64
CA VAL A 52 20.39 34.62 24.13
C VAL A 52 21.84 35.07 23.89
N VAL A 53 22.12 35.64 22.72
CA VAL A 53 23.44 36.23 22.38
C VAL A 53 23.77 37.40 23.32
N LYS A 54 22.82 38.33 23.54
CA LYS A 54 23.00 39.47 24.46
C LYS A 54 23.12 39.08 25.93
N SER A 55 22.58 37.93 26.32
CA SER A 55 22.56 37.44 27.71
C SER A 55 23.81 36.63 28.09
N GLY A 56 24.76 36.41 27.16
CA GLY A 56 26.00 35.67 27.42
C GLY A 56 25.85 34.14 27.49
N PHE A 57 24.68 33.60 27.13
CA PHE A 57 24.43 32.15 27.12
C PHE A 57 24.73 31.48 25.76
N SER A 58 25.36 32.18 24.82
CA SER A 58 25.72 31.64 23.49
C SER A 58 26.67 30.44 23.56
N ASN A 59 27.38 30.25 24.67
CA ASN A 59 28.31 29.14 24.87
C ASN A 59 27.67 27.93 25.59
N ASP A 60 26.41 28.01 26.02
CA ASP A 60 25.74 26.89 26.69
C ASP A 60 25.14 25.90 25.67
N THR A 61 25.68 24.68 25.66
CA THR A 61 25.22 23.60 24.77
C THR A 61 23.74 23.26 24.96
N PHE A 62 23.19 23.35 26.19
CA PHE A 62 21.77 23.05 26.43
C PHE A 62 20.85 24.11 25.80
N THR A 63 21.16 25.38 26.00
CA THR A 63 20.43 26.50 25.40
C THR A 63 20.49 26.46 23.88
N ASN A 64 21.67 26.22 23.30
CA ASN A 64 21.84 26.08 21.85
C ASN A 64 21.03 24.90 21.29
N ASN A 65 21.02 23.74 21.95
CA ASN A 65 20.20 22.59 21.52
C ASN A 65 18.69 22.91 21.51
N ASN A 66 18.19 23.70 22.47
CA ASN A 66 16.79 24.15 22.48
C ASN A 66 16.48 25.16 21.37
N LEU A 67 17.44 26.03 21.03
CA LEU A 67 17.31 26.96 19.89
C LEU A 67 17.29 26.21 18.56
N ILE A 68 18.20 25.25 18.35
CA ILE A 68 18.20 24.39 17.14
C ILE A 68 16.84 23.66 17.03
N LYS A 69 16.33 23.10 18.14
CA LYS A 69 15.01 22.44 18.17
C LYS A 69 13.88 23.39 17.73
N SER A 70 13.96 24.63 18.18
CA SER A 70 12.98 25.66 17.85
C SER A 70 13.06 26.06 16.37
N TYR A 71 14.28 26.24 15.84
CA TYR A 71 14.50 26.54 14.42
C TYR A 71 13.99 25.43 13.49
N ILE A 72 14.22 24.16 13.85
CA ILE A 72 13.68 23.01 13.11
C ILE A 72 12.15 23.04 13.11
N LYS A 73 11.52 23.32 14.27
CA LYS A 73 10.05 23.35 14.41
C LYS A 73 9.41 24.43 13.53
N ILE A 74 10.08 25.55 13.29
CA ILE A 74 9.62 26.62 12.39
C ILE A 74 10.15 26.48 10.96
N VAL A 75 10.71 25.30 10.60
CA VAL A 75 11.19 24.96 9.25
C VAL A 75 12.33 25.86 8.76
N LYS A 76 13.06 26.53 9.66
CA LYS A 76 14.28 27.31 9.34
C LYS A 76 15.55 26.45 9.55
N ILE A 77 15.69 25.36 8.80
CA ILE A 77 16.79 24.40 9.00
C ILE A 77 18.18 25.00 8.76
N ASP A 78 18.31 25.97 7.85
CA ASP A 78 19.59 26.63 7.57
C ASP A 78 20.10 27.42 8.79
N HIS A 79 19.18 28.03 9.56
CA HIS A 79 19.53 28.75 10.78
C HIS A 79 19.92 27.78 11.90
N ALA A 80 19.24 26.63 11.98
CA ALA A 80 19.61 25.54 12.88
C ALA A 80 21.01 24.99 12.57
N HIS A 81 21.33 24.76 11.29
CA HIS A 81 22.64 24.27 10.87
C HIS A 81 23.73 25.30 11.13
N LYS A 82 23.50 26.57 10.78
CA LYS A 82 24.45 27.64 11.06
C LYS A 82 24.75 27.78 12.55
N LEU A 83 23.71 27.76 13.40
CA LEU A 83 23.90 27.79 14.85
C LEU A 83 24.71 26.57 15.32
N PHE A 84 24.42 25.37 14.79
CA PHE A 84 25.18 24.16 15.08
C PHE A 84 26.66 24.28 14.71
N ASP A 85 26.97 24.88 13.55
CA ASP A 85 28.35 25.13 13.12
C ASP A 85 29.07 26.13 14.04
N GLU A 86 28.36 27.12 14.57
CA GLU A 86 28.91 28.12 15.50
C GLU A 86 29.09 27.61 16.94
N MET A 87 28.54 26.44 17.29
CA MET A 87 28.64 25.89 18.64
C MET A 87 30.10 25.53 19.00
N PRO A 88 30.64 26.02 20.14
CA PRO A 88 32.00 25.71 20.57
C PRO A 88 32.16 24.24 21.02
N GLN A 89 31.09 23.66 21.57
CA GLN A 89 31.03 22.27 22.06
C GLN A 89 29.72 21.64 21.58
N ARG A 90 29.84 20.57 20.79
CA ARG A 90 28.71 19.78 20.27
C ARG A 90 28.68 18.43 20.97
N ASN A 91 27.54 18.06 21.54
CA ASN A 91 27.35 16.76 22.17
C ASN A 91 26.43 15.86 21.31
N VAL A 92 26.22 14.61 21.74
CA VAL A 92 25.38 13.64 21.02
C VAL A 92 23.95 14.15 20.75
N VAL A 93 23.43 15.00 21.63
CA VAL A 93 22.09 15.62 21.47
C VAL A 93 22.13 16.65 20.36
N SER A 94 23.15 17.51 20.28
CA SER A 94 23.30 18.49 19.20
C SER A 94 23.29 17.82 17.82
N TRP A 95 24.10 16.76 17.67
CA TRP A 95 24.22 15.98 16.44
C TRP A 95 22.89 15.28 16.08
N THR A 96 22.33 14.52 17.01
CA THR A 96 21.09 13.75 16.78
C THR A 96 19.93 14.67 16.45
N LEU A 97 19.83 15.83 17.10
CA LEU A 97 18.73 16.77 16.91
C LEU A 97 18.77 17.41 15.52
N LEU A 98 19.95 17.80 15.02
CA LEU A 98 20.08 18.32 13.67
C LEU A 98 19.82 17.24 12.61
N MET A 99 20.35 16.02 12.80
CA MET A 99 20.06 14.88 11.93
C MET A 99 18.54 14.60 11.86
N ALA A 100 17.87 14.53 13.01
CA ALA A 100 16.43 14.29 13.08
C ALA A 100 15.63 15.44 12.43
N GLY A 101 16.10 16.68 12.54
CA GLY A 101 15.54 17.83 11.84
C GLY A 101 15.59 17.67 10.32
N TYR A 102 16.75 17.30 9.77
CA TYR A 102 16.91 17.02 8.35
C TYR A 102 16.01 15.88 7.85
N VAL A 103 15.96 14.76 8.61
CA VAL A 103 15.06 13.65 8.30
C VAL A 103 13.59 14.11 8.30
N GLY A 104 13.17 14.86 9.32
CA GLY A 104 11.80 15.36 9.44
C GLY A 104 11.38 16.35 8.34
N LEU A 105 12.34 17.03 7.70
CA LEU A 105 12.13 17.94 6.58
C LEU A 105 12.30 17.28 5.21
N GLY A 106 12.41 15.94 5.15
CA GLY A 106 12.51 15.21 3.89
C GLY A 106 13.89 15.25 3.24
N GLN A 107 14.94 15.55 4.01
CA GLN A 107 16.34 15.57 3.55
C GLN A 107 17.19 14.50 4.28
N PRO A 108 16.85 13.20 4.19
CA PRO A 108 17.51 12.14 4.94
C PRO A 108 18.99 11.92 4.55
N ASP A 109 19.40 12.23 3.32
CA ASP A 109 20.81 12.12 2.91
C ASP A 109 21.72 13.06 3.73
N MET A 110 21.23 14.25 4.11
CA MET A 110 21.98 15.18 4.96
C MET A 110 22.24 14.62 6.36
N ALA A 111 21.31 13.82 6.90
CA ALA A 111 21.54 13.15 8.18
C ALA A 111 22.67 12.12 8.10
N LEU A 112 22.79 11.39 6.99
CA LEU A 112 23.91 10.47 6.74
C LEU A 112 25.24 11.21 6.58
N CYS A 113 25.25 12.38 5.92
CA CYS A 113 26.42 13.25 5.82
C CYS A 113 26.86 13.78 7.20
N LEU A 114 25.92 14.26 8.01
CA LEU A 114 26.21 14.71 9.38
C LEU A 114 26.76 13.57 10.24
N PHE A 115 26.28 12.34 10.07
CA PHE A 115 26.84 11.19 10.79
C PHE A 115 28.26 10.86 10.35
N HIS A 116 28.56 11.00 9.06
CA HIS A 116 29.95 10.88 8.60
C HIS A 116 30.86 11.90 9.28
N GLN A 117 30.42 13.15 9.42
CA GLN A 117 31.16 14.18 10.16
C GLN A 117 31.28 13.84 11.66
N MET A 118 30.20 13.41 12.30
CA MET A 118 30.19 13.00 13.72
C MET A 118 31.27 11.94 14.01
N LYS A 119 31.44 10.95 13.12
CA LYS A 119 32.47 9.90 13.24
C LYS A 119 33.91 10.42 13.19
N THR A 120 34.14 11.59 12.62
CA THR A 120 35.47 12.24 12.64
C THR A 120 35.75 12.99 13.95
N THR A 121 34.77 13.04 14.85
CA THR A 121 34.87 13.64 16.18
C THR A 121 34.91 12.57 17.27
N PHE A 122 35.21 12.96 18.51
CA PHE A 122 35.19 12.06 19.68
C PHE A 122 33.80 11.86 20.29
N VAL A 123 32.72 12.29 19.61
CA VAL A 123 31.35 12.15 20.12
C VAL A 123 30.77 10.80 19.70
N MET A 124 30.42 9.97 20.68
CA MET A 124 29.86 8.65 20.44
C MET A 124 28.36 8.72 20.11
N PRO A 125 27.88 7.99 19.08
CA PRO A 125 26.47 7.82 18.78
C PRO A 125 25.73 7.10 19.91
N ASN A 126 24.45 7.44 20.10
CA ASN A 126 23.57 6.73 21.02
C ASN A 126 22.38 6.08 20.28
N GLU A 127 21.48 5.45 21.03
CA GLU A 127 20.29 4.78 20.52
C GLU A 127 19.41 5.68 19.65
N PHE A 128 19.28 6.96 20.02
CA PHE A 128 18.52 7.95 19.25
C PHE A 128 19.25 8.37 17.96
N THR A 129 20.58 8.46 17.98
CA THR A 129 21.38 8.68 16.77
C THR A 129 21.16 7.54 15.78
N PHE A 130 21.29 6.28 16.23
CA PHE A 130 21.09 5.12 15.37
C PHE A 130 19.67 5.02 14.83
N SER A 131 18.65 5.19 15.67
CA SER A 131 17.25 5.19 15.23
C SER A 131 16.98 6.26 14.16
N THR A 132 17.55 7.46 14.31
CA THR A 132 17.44 8.54 13.33
C THR A 132 18.06 8.16 11.98
N LEU A 133 19.25 7.55 11.99
CA LEU A 133 19.95 7.11 10.79
C LEU A 133 19.26 5.94 10.09
N ILE A 134 18.74 5.00 10.87
CA ILE A 134 17.96 3.88 10.36
C ILE A 134 16.68 4.41 9.70
N ASN A 135 16.00 5.38 10.31
CA ASN A 135 14.84 6.04 9.70
C ASN A 135 15.22 6.77 8.39
N ALA A 136 16.38 7.44 8.34
CA ALA A 136 16.89 8.04 7.12
C ALA A 136 17.08 6.99 6.00
N CYS A 137 17.68 5.84 6.32
CA CYS A 137 17.81 4.72 5.37
C CYS A 137 16.47 4.10 4.97
N SER A 138 15.52 4.00 5.91
CA SER A 138 14.16 3.52 5.68
C SER A 138 13.41 4.40 4.67
N ILE A 139 13.52 5.72 4.80
CA ILE A 139 12.93 6.69 3.86
C ILE A 139 13.59 6.61 2.48
N LEU A 140 14.92 6.44 2.45
CA LEU A 140 15.69 6.37 1.20
C LEU A 140 15.62 5.00 0.50
N ALA A 141 15.08 3.97 1.17
CA ALA A 141 15.12 2.57 0.72
C ALA A 141 16.53 2.08 0.30
N LYS A 142 17.59 2.59 0.94
CA LYS A 142 18.99 2.23 0.64
C LYS A 142 19.47 1.07 1.54
N LEU A 143 19.14 -0.16 1.14
CA LEU A 143 19.43 -1.39 1.89
C LEU A 143 20.91 -1.53 2.32
N GLU A 144 21.84 -1.28 1.40
CA GLU A 144 23.28 -1.45 1.68
C GLU A 144 23.81 -0.49 2.75
N ILE A 145 23.31 0.76 2.75
CA ILE A 145 23.66 1.72 3.81
C ILE A 145 23.01 1.29 5.14
N GLY A 146 21.75 0.83 5.08
CA GLY A 146 21.04 0.28 6.23
C GLY A 146 21.78 -0.89 6.89
N ARG A 147 22.29 -1.84 6.10
CA ARG A 147 23.10 -2.98 6.59
C ARG A 147 24.39 -2.52 7.27
N ARG A 148 25.06 -1.50 6.73
CA ARG A 148 26.26 -0.92 7.36
C ARG A 148 25.95 -0.25 8.70
N ILE A 149 24.82 0.45 8.80
CA ILE A 149 24.37 1.04 10.06
C ILE A 149 23.96 -0.05 11.06
N HIS A 150 23.29 -1.11 10.61
CA HIS A 150 22.96 -2.26 11.46
C HIS A 150 24.22 -2.93 12.04
N ALA A 151 25.26 -3.12 11.23
CA ALA A 151 26.54 -3.63 11.74
C ALA A 151 27.16 -2.69 12.81
N LEU A 152 27.04 -1.37 12.65
CA LEU A 152 27.48 -0.42 13.68
C LEU A 152 26.62 -0.52 14.96
N VAL A 153 25.32 -0.72 14.84
CA VAL A 153 24.43 -0.97 16.00
C VAL A 153 24.91 -2.18 16.81
N GLU A 154 25.30 -3.26 16.13
CA GLU A 154 25.85 -4.44 16.80
C GLU A 154 27.18 -4.15 17.48
N VAL A 155 28.12 -3.50 16.78
CA VAL A 155 29.46 -3.15 17.30
C VAL A 155 29.38 -2.24 18.53
N PHE A 156 28.44 -1.28 18.54
CA PHE A 156 28.24 -0.36 19.65
C PHE A 156 27.37 -0.94 20.79
N GLY A 157 26.91 -2.19 20.66
CA GLY A 157 26.18 -2.88 21.72
C GLY A 157 24.69 -2.52 21.82
N TYR A 158 24.10 -1.90 20.79
CA TYR A 158 22.70 -1.49 20.76
C TYR A 158 21.75 -2.57 20.19
N ARG A 159 22.23 -3.80 19.98
CA ARG A 159 21.43 -4.93 19.45
C ARG A 159 20.16 -5.21 20.24
N SER A 160 20.19 -5.04 21.56
CA SER A 160 19.04 -5.32 22.43
C SER A 160 18.19 -4.09 22.72
N ASP A 161 18.53 -2.93 22.16
CA ASP A 161 17.75 -1.70 22.35
C ASP A 161 16.43 -1.78 21.59
N LEU A 162 15.34 -1.50 22.29
CA LEU A 162 13.97 -1.68 21.79
C LEU A 162 13.62 -0.69 20.68
N VAL A 163 14.12 0.55 20.77
CA VAL A 163 13.85 1.61 19.79
C VAL A 163 14.65 1.35 18.52
N VAL A 164 15.93 1.00 18.67
CA VAL A 164 16.81 0.66 17.54
C VAL A 164 16.31 -0.58 16.82
N SER A 165 15.98 -1.66 17.54
CA SER A 165 15.45 -2.90 16.95
C SER A 165 14.14 -2.65 16.18
N SER A 166 13.21 -1.89 16.76
CA SER A 166 11.95 -1.54 16.08
C SER A 166 12.18 -0.70 14.82
N SER A 167 13.18 0.19 14.84
CA SER A 167 13.57 0.99 13.67
C SER A 167 14.19 0.12 12.58
N LEU A 168 15.03 -0.86 12.95
CA LEU A 168 15.62 -1.80 12.00
C LEU A 168 14.56 -2.66 11.31
N ILE A 169 13.58 -3.18 12.05
CA ILE A 169 12.46 -3.94 11.49
C ILE A 169 11.71 -3.11 10.43
N ASP A 170 11.40 -1.84 10.74
CA ASP A 170 10.76 -0.93 9.77
C ASP A 170 11.65 -0.70 8.53
N MET A 171 12.95 -0.44 8.71
CA MET A 171 13.88 -0.21 7.61
C MET A 171 14.01 -1.42 6.68
N TYR A 172 14.23 -2.62 7.24
CA TYR A 172 14.29 -3.85 6.44
C TYR A 172 12.95 -4.14 5.76
N GLY A 173 11.82 -3.90 6.44
CA GLY A 173 10.50 -4.00 5.86
C GLY A 173 10.29 -3.08 4.66
N LYS A 174 10.70 -1.81 4.73
CA LYS A 174 10.59 -0.87 3.60
C LYS A 174 11.59 -1.16 2.46
N CYS A 175 12.69 -1.84 2.76
CA CYS A 175 13.64 -2.34 1.76
C CYS A 175 13.20 -3.69 1.12
N ASN A 176 11.99 -4.18 1.40
CA ASN A 176 11.48 -5.48 0.93
C ASN A 176 12.35 -6.70 1.38
N CYS A 177 13.06 -6.56 2.51
CA CYS A 177 13.90 -7.59 3.14
C CYS A 177 13.22 -8.09 4.43
N VAL A 178 12.05 -8.71 4.26
CA VAL A 178 11.18 -9.09 5.38
C VAL A 178 11.78 -10.20 6.25
N ASP A 179 12.61 -11.07 5.67
CA ASP A 179 13.25 -12.16 6.41
C ASP A 179 14.26 -11.62 7.43
N GLU A 180 15.09 -10.63 7.06
CA GLU A 180 15.97 -9.95 8.00
C GLU A 180 15.19 -9.18 9.08
N ALA A 181 14.08 -8.53 8.70
CA ALA A 181 13.19 -7.89 9.68
C ALA A 181 12.65 -8.92 10.68
N ARG A 182 12.27 -10.11 10.21
CA ARG A 182 11.77 -11.20 11.05
C ARG A 182 12.84 -11.74 11.99
N LEU A 183 14.08 -11.92 11.50
CA LEU A 183 15.21 -12.38 12.34
C LEU A 183 15.46 -11.43 13.51
N ILE A 184 15.45 -10.12 13.26
CA ILE A 184 15.61 -9.11 14.32
C ILE A 184 14.46 -9.22 15.31
N PHE A 185 13.22 -9.29 14.82
CA PHE A 185 12.04 -9.43 15.67
C PHE A 185 12.11 -10.68 16.57
N ASP A 186 12.62 -11.80 16.07
CA ASP A 186 12.74 -13.06 16.82
C ASP A 186 13.83 -13.03 17.89
N ILE A 187 14.92 -12.31 17.64
CA ILE A 187 16.04 -12.14 18.58
C ILE A 187 15.68 -11.22 19.75
N MET A 188 14.69 -10.33 19.61
CA MET A 188 14.28 -9.41 20.68
C MET A 188 13.78 -10.15 21.93
N CYS A 189 14.43 -9.92 23.07
CA CYS A 189 14.02 -10.50 24.36
C CYS A 189 12.71 -9.90 24.88
N VAL A 190 12.50 -8.61 24.65
CA VAL A 190 11.29 -7.86 25.04
C VAL A 190 10.74 -7.18 23.80
N ARG A 191 9.43 -7.28 23.59
CA ARG A 191 8.71 -6.68 22.46
C ARG A 191 7.58 -5.81 22.99
N ASN A 192 7.47 -4.58 22.50
CA ASN A 192 6.40 -3.65 22.83
C ASN A 192 5.45 -3.45 21.63
N VAL A 193 4.36 -2.72 21.82
CA VAL A 193 3.42 -2.41 20.73
C VAL A 193 4.11 -1.85 19.48
N VAL A 194 5.19 -1.07 19.61
CA VAL A 194 5.92 -0.52 18.47
C VAL A 194 6.60 -1.62 17.65
N SER A 195 7.38 -2.50 18.27
CA SER A 195 8.06 -3.59 17.55
C SER A 195 7.09 -4.56 16.87
N TRP A 196 5.97 -4.87 17.54
CA TRP A 196 4.88 -5.66 16.94
C TRP A 196 4.24 -4.94 15.76
N THR A 197 3.99 -3.63 15.88
CA THR A 197 3.43 -2.82 14.80
C THR A 197 4.36 -2.78 13.59
N SER A 198 5.66 -2.58 13.80
CA SER A 198 6.67 -2.58 12.72
C SER A 198 6.65 -3.89 11.93
N MET A 199 6.64 -5.04 12.63
CA MET A 199 6.65 -6.34 11.98
C MET A 199 5.33 -6.66 11.24
N ILE A 200 4.17 -6.34 11.83
CA ILE A 200 2.86 -6.50 11.18
C ILE A 200 2.78 -5.61 9.93
N THR A 201 3.32 -4.39 10.00
CA THR A 201 3.35 -3.45 8.87
C THR A 201 4.27 -3.96 7.77
N ALA A 202 5.46 -4.45 8.11
CA ALA A 202 6.39 -5.05 7.16
C ALA A 202 5.76 -6.23 6.42
N TYR A 203 5.07 -7.14 7.11
CA TYR A 203 4.33 -8.22 6.46
C TYR A 203 3.19 -7.70 5.57
N SER A 204 2.42 -6.71 6.04
CA SER A 204 1.29 -6.17 5.26
C SER A 204 1.73 -5.48 3.98
N GLN A 205 2.84 -4.73 4.01
CA GLN A 205 3.32 -3.95 2.86
C GLN A 205 3.98 -4.81 1.79
N ASN A 206 4.58 -5.93 2.18
CA ASN A 206 5.30 -6.84 1.27
C ASN A 206 4.45 -8.05 0.82
N GLY A 207 3.12 -7.89 0.76
CA GLY A 207 2.21 -8.92 0.24
C GLY A 207 2.00 -10.14 1.15
N GLN A 208 2.63 -10.20 2.33
CA GLN A 208 2.54 -11.32 3.28
C GLN A 208 1.42 -11.11 4.31
N GLY A 209 0.23 -10.69 3.84
CA GLY A 209 -0.88 -10.30 4.72
C GLY A 209 -1.37 -11.42 5.66
N HIS A 210 -1.18 -12.69 5.30
CA HIS A 210 -1.56 -13.82 6.15
C HIS A 210 -0.70 -13.89 7.43
N LEU A 211 0.61 -13.66 7.30
CA LEU A 211 1.53 -13.57 8.44
C LEU A 211 1.24 -12.33 9.30
N ALA A 212 0.87 -11.21 8.67
CA ALA A 212 0.46 -10.01 9.41
C ALA A 212 -0.76 -10.28 10.33
N LEU A 213 -1.77 -10.98 9.81
CA LEU A 213 -2.97 -11.34 10.59
C LEU A 213 -2.67 -12.41 11.64
N GLN A 214 -1.79 -13.37 11.35
CA GLN A 214 -1.33 -14.35 12.33
C GLN A 214 -0.61 -13.65 13.48
N LEU A 215 0.33 -12.75 13.18
CA LEU A 215 1.12 -12.03 14.18
C LEU A 215 0.23 -11.12 15.05
N LEU A 216 -0.84 -10.54 14.47
CA LEU A 216 -1.85 -9.83 15.25
C LEU A 216 -2.61 -10.76 16.21
N ARG A 217 -2.95 -11.98 15.79
CA ARG A 217 -3.61 -12.97 16.67
C ARG A 217 -2.69 -13.36 17.82
N GLU A 218 -1.40 -13.57 17.54
CA GLU A 218 -0.37 -13.83 18.56
C GLU A 218 -0.25 -12.65 19.55
N PHE A 219 -0.15 -11.42 19.06
CA PHE A 219 -0.13 -10.21 19.90
C PHE A 219 -1.34 -10.16 20.85
N ASN A 220 -2.55 -10.40 20.34
CA ASN A 220 -3.77 -10.41 21.13
C ASN A 220 -3.84 -11.59 22.12
N HIS A 221 -3.17 -12.71 21.84
CA HIS A 221 -3.11 -13.87 22.74
C HIS A 221 -2.28 -13.57 23.99
N PHE A 222 -1.15 -12.86 23.84
CA PHE A 222 -0.29 -12.50 24.97
C PHE A 222 -0.95 -11.50 25.95
N ARG A 223 -1.97 -10.74 25.51
CA ARG A 223 -2.78 -9.80 26.33
C ARG A 223 -1.99 -8.78 27.16
N LEU A 224 -0.74 -8.50 26.82
CA LEU A 224 0.12 -7.57 27.58
C LEU A 224 -0.26 -6.10 27.34
N GLU A 225 -0.56 -5.75 26.08
CA GLU A 225 -0.91 -4.39 25.66
C GLU A 225 -2.09 -4.42 24.66
N LYS A 226 -2.80 -3.30 24.52
CA LYS A 226 -3.86 -3.16 23.51
C LYS A 226 -3.24 -2.78 22.16
N PRO A 227 -3.76 -3.31 21.02
CA PRO A 227 -3.33 -2.87 19.70
C PRO A 227 -3.54 -1.37 19.56
N ASN A 228 -2.51 -0.66 19.09
CA ASN A 228 -2.66 0.75 18.74
C ASN A 228 -3.34 0.90 17.35
N HIS A 229 -3.66 2.14 17.00
CA HIS A 229 -4.34 2.41 15.75
C HIS A 229 -3.52 2.05 14.49
N PHE A 230 -2.19 2.19 14.53
CA PHE A 230 -1.31 1.82 13.43
C PHE A 230 -1.31 0.31 13.16
N MET A 231 -1.21 -0.51 14.22
CA MET A 231 -1.26 -1.96 14.14
C MET A 231 -2.58 -2.44 13.52
N LEU A 232 -3.70 -1.86 13.96
CA LEU A 232 -5.03 -2.17 13.42
C LEU A 232 -5.16 -1.71 11.97
N CYS A 233 -4.60 -0.55 11.60
CA CYS A 233 -4.56 -0.07 10.22
C CYS A 233 -3.81 -1.03 9.29
N SER A 234 -2.64 -1.53 9.73
CA SER A 234 -1.87 -2.52 8.98
C SER A 234 -2.62 -3.84 8.84
N ALA A 235 -3.32 -4.28 9.89
CA ALA A 235 -4.17 -5.48 9.81
C ALA A 235 -5.38 -5.30 8.89
N VAL A 236 -6.04 -4.14 8.91
CA VAL A 236 -7.14 -3.79 7.98
C VAL A 236 -6.62 -3.80 6.54
N SER A 237 -5.43 -3.24 6.31
CA SER A 237 -4.77 -3.23 5.00
C SER A 237 -4.42 -4.65 4.51
N ALA A 238 -3.95 -5.51 5.40
CA ALA A 238 -3.72 -6.93 5.11
C ALA A 238 -5.02 -7.67 4.76
N CYS A 239 -6.14 -7.39 5.45
CA CYS A 239 -7.44 -7.93 5.06
C CYS A 239 -7.86 -7.45 3.66
N ALA A 240 -7.60 -6.18 3.34
CA ALA A 240 -7.93 -5.57 2.06
C ALA A 240 -7.14 -6.19 0.89
N SER A 241 -5.84 -6.43 1.08
CA SER A 241 -4.97 -7.02 0.05
C SER A 241 -5.34 -8.48 -0.21
N LEU A 242 -5.65 -9.25 0.83
CA LEU A 242 -6.11 -10.64 0.71
C LEU A 242 -7.56 -10.78 0.24
N GLY A 243 -8.34 -9.71 0.25
CA GLY A 243 -9.79 -9.75 -0.02
C GLY A 243 -10.60 -10.52 1.02
N ARG A 244 -10.09 -10.64 2.27
CA ARG A 244 -10.70 -11.43 3.35
C ARG A 244 -11.73 -10.63 4.14
N LEU A 245 -12.98 -10.65 3.69
CA LEU A 245 -14.06 -9.86 4.31
C LEU A 245 -14.36 -10.29 5.75
N GLY A 246 -14.29 -11.59 6.05
CA GLY A 246 -14.56 -12.13 7.39
C GLY A 246 -13.57 -11.57 8.42
N SER A 247 -12.27 -11.75 8.13
CA SER A 247 -11.19 -11.18 8.94
C SER A 247 -11.30 -9.65 9.03
N GLY A 248 -11.62 -8.97 7.92
CA GLY A 248 -11.82 -7.52 7.89
C GLY A 248 -12.92 -7.03 8.83
N LYS A 249 -14.06 -7.74 8.89
CA LYS A 249 -15.16 -7.43 9.82
C LYS A 249 -14.78 -7.65 11.28
N ILE A 250 -14.03 -8.72 11.57
CA ILE A 250 -13.52 -8.99 12.93
C ILE A 250 -12.59 -7.85 13.36
N THR A 251 -11.63 -7.47 12.52
CA THR A 251 -10.69 -6.37 12.80
C THR A 251 -11.43 -5.04 12.96
N HIS A 252 -12.43 -4.74 12.12
CA HIS A 252 -13.27 -3.55 12.30
C HIS A 252 -14.03 -3.57 13.64
N GLY A 253 -14.56 -4.72 14.06
CA GLY A 253 -15.17 -4.87 15.38
C GLY A 253 -14.19 -4.61 16.53
N VAL A 254 -12.90 -4.95 16.37
CA VAL A 254 -11.84 -4.60 17.33
C VAL A 254 -11.57 -3.10 17.32
N VAL A 255 -11.49 -2.46 16.15
CA VAL A 255 -11.32 -0.99 16.00
C VAL A 255 -12.40 -0.23 16.78
N VAL A 256 -13.67 -0.59 16.59
CA VAL A 256 -14.80 0.05 17.29
C VAL A 256 -14.72 -0.21 18.80
N ARG A 257 -14.45 -1.45 19.22
CA ARG A 257 -14.38 -1.82 20.65
C ARG A 257 -13.27 -1.08 21.40
N LEU A 258 -12.18 -0.74 20.72
CA LEU A 258 -11.06 -0.01 21.28
C LEU A 258 -11.20 1.51 21.13
N GLY A 259 -12.27 2.01 20.50
CA GLY A 259 -12.52 3.45 20.31
C GLY A 259 -11.61 4.10 19.28
N HIS A 260 -11.14 3.34 18.28
CA HIS A 260 -10.28 3.83 17.22
C HIS A 260 -11.04 4.20 15.93
N ASP A 261 -12.37 4.07 15.91
CA ASP A 261 -13.24 4.30 14.76
C ASP A 261 -13.38 5.78 14.35
N ALA A 262 -13.11 6.70 15.28
CA ALA A 262 -13.04 8.14 14.98
C ALA A 262 -11.70 8.57 14.34
N ASN A 263 -10.71 7.69 14.25
CA ASN A 263 -9.42 8.02 13.63
C ASN A 263 -9.52 7.95 12.10
N ASP A 264 -9.29 9.09 11.43
CA ASP A 264 -9.41 9.22 9.98
C ASP A 264 -8.53 8.22 9.19
N VAL A 265 -7.35 7.88 9.69
CA VAL A 265 -6.42 6.95 9.02
C VAL A 265 -7.01 5.55 8.99
N ILE A 266 -7.49 5.05 10.13
CA ILE A 266 -8.15 3.73 10.17
C ILE A 266 -9.47 3.77 9.40
N ALA A 267 -10.28 4.83 9.55
CA ALA A 267 -11.55 4.94 8.83
C ALA A 267 -11.32 4.87 7.31
N SER A 268 -10.29 5.55 6.80
CA SER A 268 -9.86 5.46 5.40
C SER A 268 -9.45 4.04 4.99
N ALA A 269 -8.65 3.36 5.83
CA ALA A 269 -8.24 1.98 5.58
C ALA A 269 -9.44 1.02 5.58
N LEU A 270 -10.44 1.25 6.43
CA LEU A 270 -11.69 0.47 6.46
C LEU A 270 -12.54 0.69 5.21
N VAL A 271 -12.62 1.92 4.71
CA VAL A 271 -13.28 2.25 3.43
C VAL A 271 -12.62 1.44 2.29
N ASP A 272 -11.29 1.50 2.18
CA ASP A 272 -10.53 0.74 1.17
C ASP A 272 -10.69 -0.77 1.34
N MET A 273 -10.64 -1.28 2.58
CA MET A 273 -10.81 -2.70 2.88
C MET A 273 -12.18 -3.22 2.45
N TYR A 274 -13.26 -2.54 2.83
CA TYR A 274 -14.60 -2.99 2.43
C TYR A 274 -14.79 -2.93 0.91
N ALA A 275 -14.23 -1.93 0.23
CA ALA A 275 -14.26 -1.85 -1.22
C ALA A 275 -13.50 -3.02 -1.87
N LYS A 276 -12.25 -3.30 -1.44
CA LYS A 276 -11.41 -4.41 -1.96
C LYS A 276 -11.89 -5.81 -1.58
N CYS A 277 -12.74 -5.93 -0.56
CA CYS A 277 -13.34 -7.19 -0.11
C CYS A 277 -14.73 -7.47 -0.71
N GLY A 278 -15.16 -6.75 -1.76
CA GLY A 278 -16.45 -7.04 -2.39
C GLY A 278 -17.66 -6.52 -1.59
N CYS A 279 -17.54 -5.40 -0.86
CA CYS A 279 -18.59 -4.86 0.00
C CYS A 279 -18.68 -3.32 -0.04
N VAL A 280 -18.84 -2.74 -1.24
CA VAL A 280 -18.92 -1.27 -1.45
C VAL A 280 -20.00 -0.58 -0.61
N SER A 281 -21.09 -1.27 -0.28
CA SER A 281 -22.16 -0.70 0.57
C SER A 281 -21.72 -0.44 2.01
N TYR A 282 -20.86 -1.30 2.59
CA TYR A 282 -20.26 -1.04 3.90
C TYR A 282 -19.15 -0.01 3.82
N SER A 283 -18.42 0.03 2.69
CA SER A 283 -17.42 1.08 2.42
C SER A 283 -18.08 2.47 2.47
N ASP A 284 -19.20 2.66 1.78
CA ASP A 284 -19.98 3.92 1.82
C ASP A 284 -20.50 4.24 3.23
N LYS A 285 -21.02 3.25 3.96
CA LYS A 285 -21.47 3.45 5.36
C LYS A 285 -20.35 3.93 6.28
N VAL A 286 -19.15 3.39 6.15
CA VAL A 286 -17.98 3.83 6.93
C VAL A 286 -17.56 5.23 6.49
N PHE A 287 -17.47 5.47 5.18
CA PHE A 287 -17.12 6.77 4.60
C PHE A 287 -18.04 7.89 5.09
N ARG A 288 -19.36 7.68 5.05
CA ARG A 288 -20.37 8.66 5.48
C ARG A 288 -20.35 8.97 6.97
N ARG A 289 -19.71 8.14 7.81
CA ARG A 289 -19.52 8.40 9.25
C ARG A 289 -18.32 9.30 9.54
N ILE A 290 -17.43 9.50 8.58
CA ILE A 290 -16.29 10.38 8.74
C ILE A 290 -16.80 11.82 8.70
N SER A 291 -16.67 12.54 9.82
CA SER A 291 -17.21 13.91 9.92
C SER A 291 -16.43 14.90 9.04
N ASN A 292 -15.09 14.82 9.12
CA ASN A 292 -14.16 15.71 8.42
C ASN A 292 -13.20 14.91 7.53
N PRO A 293 -13.69 14.23 6.48
CA PRO A 293 -12.85 13.44 5.59
C PRO A 293 -11.77 14.30 4.94
N SER A 294 -10.55 13.81 4.98
CA SER A 294 -9.43 14.33 4.21
C SER A 294 -9.49 13.84 2.75
N VAL A 295 -8.44 14.11 1.97
CA VAL A 295 -8.29 13.58 0.60
C VAL A 295 -8.29 12.05 0.53
N VAL A 296 -7.82 11.37 1.58
CA VAL A 296 -7.60 9.91 1.56
C VAL A 296 -8.93 9.13 1.51
N PRO A 297 -9.91 9.34 2.42
CA PRO A 297 -11.20 8.63 2.33
C PRO A 297 -11.95 8.87 1.02
N TYR A 298 -11.96 10.10 0.50
CA TYR A 298 -12.59 10.41 -0.80
C TYR A 298 -11.93 9.63 -1.93
N THR A 299 -10.59 9.65 -1.98
CA THR A 299 -9.82 8.93 -2.99
C THR A 299 -10.09 7.42 -2.91
N SER A 300 -10.11 6.84 -1.71
CA SER A 300 -10.44 5.42 -1.51
C SER A 300 -11.85 5.08 -1.99
N MET A 301 -12.85 5.92 -1.71
CA MET A 301 -14.22 5.69 -2.14
C MET A 301 -14.40 5.88 -3.66
N ILE A 302 -13.75 6.88 -4.26
CA ILE A 302 -13.76 7.14 -5.71
C ILE A 302 -13.15 5.95 -6.47
N VAL A 303 -11.96 5.50 -6.07
CA VAL A 303 -11.26 4.35 -6.66
C VAL A 303 -12.06 3.06 -6.43
N GLY A 304 -12.62 2.91 -5.23
CA GLY A 304 -13.53 1.82 -4.90
C GLY A 304 -14.72 1.77 -5.85
N ALA A 305 -15.47 2.86 -5.98
CA ALA A 305 -16.62 2.97 -6.87
C ALA A 305 -16.25 2.72 -8.36
N ALA A 306 -15.10 3.23 -8.81
CA ALA A 306 -14.59 3.01 -10.15
C ALA A 306 -14.43 1.53 -10.47
N LYS A 307 -13.82 0.76 -9.54
CA LYS A 307 -13.66 -0.69 -9.67
C LYS A 307 -14.98 -1.46 -9.69
N TYR A 308 -16.10 -0.88 -9.28
CA TYR A 308 -17.42 -1.53 -9.36
C TYR A 308 -18.20 -1.12 -10.61
N GLY A 309 -17.64 -0.29 -11.48
CA GLY A 309 -18.36 0.30 -12.62
C GLY A 309 -19.29 1.44 -12.25
N LEU A 310 -19.20 1.97 -11.03
CA LEU A 310 -20.08 3.03 -10.54
C LEU A 310 -19.52 4.42 -10.88
N GLY A 311 -19.22 4.67 -12.16
CA GLY A 311 -18.55 5.90 -12.61
C GLY A 311 -19.31 7.18 -12.26
N THR A 312 -20.64 7.16 -12.31
CA THR A 312 -21.48 8.30 -11.90
C THR A 312 -21.36 8.61 -10.41
N LEU A 313 -21.20 7.59 -9.56
CA LEU A 313 -20.94 7.78 -8.13
C LEU A 313 -19.53 8.36 -7.91
N SER A 314 -18.52 7.86 -8.61
CA SER A 314 -17.15 8.40 -8.54
C SER A 314 -17.11 9.89 -8.90
N LEU A 315 -17.79 10.30 -9.98
CA LEU A 315 -17.88 11.71 -10.38
C LEU A 315 -18.63 12.57 -9.34
N ARG A 316 -19.71 12.04 -8.76
CA ARG A 316 -20.46 12.74 -7.70
C ARG A 316 -19.60 12.96 -6.45
N LEU A 317 -18.86 11.94 -6.03
CA LEU A 317 -17.95 12.03 -4.88
C LEU A 317 -16.81 13.01 -5.14
N PHE A 318 -16.29 13.06 -6.36
CA PHE A 318 -15.28 14.04 -6.77
C PHE A 318 -15.82 15.48 -6.72
N GLN A 319 -17.05 15.70 -7.18
CA GLN A 319 -17.68 17.01 -7.08
C GLN A 319 -17.93 17.39 -5.61
N GLU A 320 -18.45 16.46 -4.80
CA GLU A 320 -18.65 16.65 -3.36
C GLU A 320 -17.34 17.04 -2.64
N MET A 321 -16.23 16.40 -3.02
CA MET A 321 -14.89 16.72 -2.50
C MET A 321 -14.47 18.16 -2.83
N ILE A 322 -14.71 18.61 -4.06
CA ILE A 322 -14.42 19.99 -4.51
C ILE A 322 -15.31 20.99 -3.78
N ASP A 323 -16.61 20.71 -3.66
CA ASP A 323 -17.58 21.60 -3.01
C ASP A 323 -17.22 21.81 -1.53
N ARG A 324 -16.60 20.81 -0.90
CA ARG A 324 -16.05 20.88 0.46
C ARG A 324 -14.67 21.51 0.55
N SER A 325 -14.16 22.09 -0.54
CA SER A 325 -12.83 22.72 -0.63
C SER A 325 -11.67 21.77 -0.32
N ILE A 326 -11.85 20.46 -0.53
CA ILE A 326 -10.78 19.47 -0.40
C ILE A 326 -10.11 19.34 -1.76
N LYS A 327 -8.81 19.65 -1.83
CA LYS A 327 -8.06 19.64 -3.10
C LYS A 327 -7.79 18.19 -3.58
N PRO A 328 -8.22 17.83 -4.79
CA PRO A 328 -7.82 16.56 -5.42
C PRO A 328 -6.32 16.47 -5.64
N ASN A 329 -5.78 15.26 -5.59
CA ASN A 329 -4.39 14.96 -5.95
C ASN A 329 -4.34 14.03 -7.18
N GLY A 330 -3.13 13.70 -7.65
CA GLY A 330 -2.96 12.79 -8.80
C GLY A 330 -3.66 11.44 -8.63
N ILE A 331 -3.63 10.86 -7.43
CA ILE A 331 -4.30 9.58 -7.16
C ILE A 331 -5.82 9.71 -7.28
N THR A 332 -6.40 10.82 -6.81
CA THR A 332 -7.81 11.13 -6.99
C THR A 332 -8.18 11.19 -8.48
N PHE A 333 -7.35 11.83 -9.30
CA PHE A 333 -7.56 11.94 -10.75
C PHE A 333 -7.46 10.59 -11.47
N VAL A 334 -6.46 9.77 -11.16
CA VAL A 334 -6.40 8.38 -11.65
C VAL A 334 -7.71 7.64 -11.32
N GLY A 335 -8.23 7.81 -10.10
CA GLY A 335 -9.49 7.20 -9.68
C GLY A 335 -10.70 7.61 -10.53
N VAL A 336 -10.90 8.91 -10.78
CA VAL A 336 -12.04 9.39 -11.60
C VAL A 336 -11.87 9.09 -13.08
N LEU A 337 -10.65 9.15 -13.63
CA LEU A 337 -10.39 8.81 -15.02
C LEU A 337 -10.59 7.32 -15.28
N HIS A 338 -10.12 6.47 -14.37
CA HIS A 338 -10.41 5.03 -14.40
C HIS A 338 -11.92 4.76 -14.33
N ALA A 339 -12.66 5.50 -13.48
CA ALA A 339 -14.11 5.40 -13.41
C ALA A 339 -14.79 5.77 -14.74
N CYS A 340 -14.31 6.82 -15.41
CA CYS A 340 -14.80 7.22 -16.72
C CYS A 340 -14.50 6.16 -17.79
N SER A 341 -13.28 5.59 -17.76
CA SER A 341 -12.86 4.53 -18.69
C SER A 341 -13.73 3.27 -18.57
N HIS A 342 -14.10 2.89 -17.35
CA HIS A 342 -14.89 1.67 -17.09
C HIS A 342 -16.41 1.87 -17.06
N SER A 343 -16.87 3.10 -17.28
CA SER A 343 -18.31 3.44 -17.40
C SER A 343 -18.65 4.11 -18.75
N GLY A 344 -17.70 4.20 -19.68
CA GLY A 344 -17.90 4.77 -21.01
C GLY A 344 -18.13 6.29 -21.02
N LEU A 345 -17.72 7.00 -19.97
CA LEU A 345 -17.94 8.44 -19.80
C LEU A 345 -16.79 9.25 -20.41
N ILE A 346 -16.55 9.08 -21.71
CA ILE A 346 -15.34 9.56 -22.41
C ILE A 346 -15.22 11.08 -22.34
N ASP A 347 -16.29 11.80 -22.71
CA ASP A 347 -16.27 13.26 -22.79
C ASP A 347 -15.94 13.89 -21.44
N LYS A 348 -16.53 13.33 -20.36
CA LYS A 348 -16.25 13.77 -19.00
C LYS A 348 -14.83 13.44 -18.55
N GLY A 349 -14.32 12.27 -18.96
CA GLY A 349 -12.93 11.87 -18.71
C GLY A 349 -11.92 12.82 -19.35
N LEU A 350 -12.11 13.15 -20.64
CA LEU A 350 -11.26 14.09 -21.37
C LEU A 350 -11.34 15.52 -20.81
N GLU A 351 -12.54 15.98 -20.44
CA GLU A 351 -12.74 17.28 -19.77
C GLU A 351 -11.94 17.35 -18.46
N LEU A 352 -12.05 16.32 -17.61
CA LEU A 352 -11.34 16.25 -16.33
C LEU A 352 -9.82 16.25 -16.53
N PHE A 353 -9.33 15.46 -17.49
CA PHE A 353 -7.91 15.39 -17.81
C PHE A 353 -7.35 16.76 -18.24
N ASN A 354 -8.05 17.47 -19.13
CA ASN A 354 -7.64 18.80 -19.58
C ASN A 354 -7.66 19.85 -18.46
N CYS A 355 -8.56 19.70 -17.48
CA CYS A 355 -8.66 20.61 -16.34
C CYS A 355 -7.66 20.31 -15.20
N MET A 356 -6.96 19.17 -15.22
CA MET A 356 -6.08 18.73 -14.13
C MET A 356 -5.04 19.78 -13.74
N ASN A 357 -4.25 20.24 -14.70
CA ASN A 357 -3.19 21.20 -14.43
C ASN A 357 -3.77 22.61 -14.26
N GLY A 358 -4.59 23.07 -15.21
CA GLY A 358 -5.08 24.44 -15.24
C GLY A 358 -5.97 24.83 -14.06
N LYS A 359 -6.86 23.93 -13.61
CA LYS A 359 -7.84 24.22 -12.54
C LYS A 359 -7.43 23.67 -11.18
N HIS A 360 -6.71 22.54 -11.16
CA HIS A 360 -6.40 21.83 -9.91
C HIS A 360 -4.91 21.83 -9.57
N GLY A 361 -4.03 22.32 -10.45
CA GLY A 361 -2.58 22.35 -10.23
C GLY A 361 -1.95 20.95 -10.17
N VAL A 362 -2.62 19.94 -10.74
CA VAL A 362 -2.13 18.55 -10.78
C VAL A 362 -1.53 18.30 -12.15
N ILE A 363 -0.21 18.08 -12.20
CA ILE A 363 0.50 17.75 -13.44
C ILE A 363 0.19 16.29 -13.80
N PRO A 364 -0.31 16.01 -15.02
CA PRO A 364 -0.52 14.64 -15.46
C PRO A 364 0.78 13.84 -15.51
N ASP A 365 0.77 12.68 -14.86
CA ASP A 365 1.81 11.65 -14.96
C ASP A 365 1.36 10.48 -15.85
N ALA A 366 2.25 9.51 -16.06
CA ALA A 366 1.99 8.35 -16.91
C ALA A 366 0.72 7.58 -16.57
N ARG A 367 0.36 7.46 -15.29
CA ARG A 367 -0.85 6.73 -14.86
C ARG A 367 -2.13 7.42 -15.35
N HIS A 368 -2.11 8.75 -15.43
CA HIS A 368 -3.22 9.52 -15.99
C HIS A 368 -3.34 9.28 -17.49
N TYR A 369 -2.22 9.32 -18.22
CA TYR A 369 -2.20 9.00 -19.66
C TYR A 369 -2.66 7.58 -19.93
N THR A 370 -2.24 6.59 -19.13
CA THR A 370 -2.73 5.21 -19.21
C THR A 370 -4.25 5.12 -19.11
N CYS A 371 -4.87 5.89 -18.20
CA CYS A 371 -6.33 5.92 -18.09
C CYS A 371 -7.00 6.49 -19.35
N ILE A 372 -6.39 7.48 -20.02
CA ILE A 372 -6.89 8.05 -21.27
C ILE A 372 -6.71 7.08 -22.43
N VAL A 373 -5.56 6.41 -22.52
CA VAL A 373 -5.29 5.37 -23.53
C VAL A 373 -6.27 4.20 -23.38
N ASP A 374 -6.52 3.73 -22.15
CA ASP A 374 -7.53 2.69 -21.88
C ASP A 374 -8.92 3.12 -22.35
N MET A 375 -9.31 4.37 -22.04
CA MET A 375 -10.62 4.93 -22.40
C MET A 375 -10.82 5.05 -23.91
N LEU A 376 -9.84 5.62 -24.63
CA LEU A 376 -9.86 5.73 -26.09
C LEU A 376 -9.82 4.33 -26.75
N GLY A 377 -8.97 3.45 -26.22
CA GLY A 377 -8.83 2.08 -26.68
C GLY A 377 -10.11 1.27 -26.55
N ARG A 378 -10.85 1.39 -25.44
CA ARG A 378 -12.14 0.69 -25.25
C ARG A 378 -13.21 1.09 -26.25
N VAL A 379 -13.18 2.32 -26.72
CA VAL A 379 -14.21 2.89 -27.61
C VAL A 379 -13.83 2.72 -29.09
N GLY A 380 -12.62 2.24 -29.37
CA GLY A 380 -12.14 1.99 -30.73
C GLY A 380 -11.39 3.16 -31.36
N ARG A 381 -11.12 4.24 -30.62
CA ARG A 381 -10.27 5.37 -31.05
C ARG A 381 -8.79 5.02 -30.89
N ILE A 382 -8.39 3.88 -31.45
CA ILE A 382 -7.09 3.25 -31.18
C ILE A 382 -5.91 4.04 -31.77
N ASP A 383 -6.08 4.70 -32.92
CA ASP A 383 -5.04 5.53 -33.52
C ASP A 383 -4.72 6.77 -32.68
N GLU A 384 -5.75 7.40 -32.10
CA GLU A 384 -5.56 8.51 -31.16
C GLU A 384 -4.88 8.04 -29.87
N ALA A 385 -5.27 6.88 -29.35
CA ALA A 385 -4.65 6.26 -28.18
C ALA A 385 -3.15 5.98 -28.44
N HIS A 386 -2.83 5.51 -29.63
CA HIS A 386 -1.46 5.22 -30.05
C HIS A 386 -0.62 6.50 -30.21
N GLN A 387 -1.17 7.54 -30.84
CA GLN A 387 -0.49 8.83 -30.97
C GLN A 387 -0.23 9.45 -29.60
N LEU A 388 -1.21 9.37 -28.69
CA LEU A 388 -1.05 9.85 -27.32
C LEU A 388 0.08 9.10 -26.61
N ALA A 389 0.10 7.76 -26.68
CA ALA A 389 1.15 6.94 -26.08
C ALA A 389 2.55 7.33 -26.55
N LYS A 390 2.73 7.61 -27.86
CA LYS A 390 3.99 8.09 -28.43
C LYS A 390 4.42 9.48 -27.96
N SER A 391 3.46 10.33 -27.61
CA SER A 391 3.74 11.70 -27.19
C SER A 391 4.26 11.81 -25.74
N VAL A 392 4.03 10.79 -24.91
CA VAL A 392 4.40 10.84 -23.50
C VAL A 392 5.87 10.46 -23.34
N GLN A 393 6.69 11.39 -22.85
CA GLN A 393 8.07 11.11 -22.42
C GLN A 393 8.04 10.61 -20.97
N VAL A 394 8.17 9.30 -20.77
CA VAL A 394 8.03 8.63 -19.47
C VAL A 394 9.30 7.87 -19.12
N GLY A 395 9.56 7.66 -17.82
CA GLY A 395 10.55 6.68 -17.37
C GLY A 395 10.16 5.24 -17.71
N SER A 396 11.14 4.33 -17.72
CA SER A 396 10.99 2.96 -18.24
C SER A 396 9.90 2.10 -17.57
N GLU A 397 9.64 2.27 -16.27
CA GLU A 397 8.66 1.45 -15.54
C GLU A 397 7.21 1.82 -15.88
N ASP A 398 6.93 3.12 -15.95
CA ASP A 398 5.59 3.63 -16.24
C ASP A 398 5.24 3.51 -17.73
N GLU A 399 6.25 3.44 -18.62
CA GLU A 399 6.10 3.16 -20.05
C GLU A 399 5.46 1.78 -20.29
N ALA A 400 5.87 0.76 -19.54
CA ALA A 400 5.35 -0.61 -19.69
C ALA A 400 3.83 -0.71 -19.46
N LEU A 401 3.30 0.01 -18.46
CA LEU A 401 1.87 0.01 -18.14
C LEU A 401 1.03 0.68 -19.25
N LEU A 402 1.53 1.80 -19.78
CA LEU A 402 0.90 2.55 -20.86
C LEU A 402 0.80 1.71 -22.13
N TRP A 403 1.91 1.10 -22.56
CA TRP A 403 1.94 0.25 -23.75
C TRP A 403 1.21 -1.08 -23.55
N GLY A 404 1.23 -1.68 -22.36
CA GLY A 404 0.46 -2.89 -22.04
C GLY A 404 -1.05 -2.66 -22.16
N THR A 405 -1.51 -1.46 -21.80
CA THR A 405 -2.90 -1.03 -21.99
C THR A 405 -3.24 -0.88 -23.47
N LEU A 406 -2.38 -0.23 -24.25
CA LEU A 406 -2.57 -0.09 -25.70
C LEU A 406 -2.55 -1.45 -26.41
N LEU A 407 -1.66 -2.36 -26.01
CA LEU A 407 -1.58 -3.74 -26.51
C LEU A 407 -2.90 -4.49 -26.27
N SER A 408 -3.46 -4.36 -25.06
CA SER A 408 -4.75 -4.96 -24.72
C SER A 408 -5.91 -4.41 -25.57
N ALA A 409 -5.93 -3.10 -25.82
CA ALA A 409 -6.92 -2.46 -26.67
C ALA A 409 -6.74 -2.82 -28.16
N SER A 410 -5.49 -2.92 -28.63
CA SER A 410 -5.17 -3.29 -30.01
C SER A 410 -5.64 -4.70 -30.35
N ARG A 411 -5.50 -5.65 -29.40
CA ARG A 411 -6.10 -6.99 -29.52
C ARG A 411 -7.62 -6.92 -29.69
N LEU A 412 -8.31 -6.10 -28.89
CA LEU A 412 -9.77 -5.99 -28.92
C LEU A 412 -10.28 -5.53 -30.30
N HIS A 413 -9.54 -4.65 -30.97
CA HIS A 413 -9.90 -4.08 -32.27
C HIS A 413 -9.17 -4.71 -33.46
N GLY A 414 -8.38 -5.78 -33.24
CA GLY A 414 -7.67 -6.48 -34.31
C GLY A 414 -6.54 -5.69 -34.99
N ARG A 415 -5.99 -4.66 -34.33
CA ARG A 415 -4.88 -3.84 -34.86
C ARG A 415 -3.52 -4.47 -34.59
N VAL A 416 -3.13 -5.41 -35.46
CA VAL A 416 -1.89 -6.18 -35.36
C VAL A 416 -0.64 -5.28 -35.41
N ASP A 417 -0.67 -4.22 -36.22
CA ASP A 417 0.40 -3.23 -36.37
C ASP A 417 0.76 -2.55 -35.04
N ILE A 418 -0.27 -2.02 -34.34
CA ILE A 418 -0.10 -1.35 -33.06
C ILE A 418 0.23 -2.37 -31.95
N ALA A 419 -0.39 -3.56 -32.00
CA ALA A 419 -0.12 -4.62 -31.03
C ALA A 419 1.34 -5.08 -31.07
N LEU A 420 1.94 -5.20 -32.27
CA LEU A 420 3.35 -5.57 -32.40
C LEU A 420 4.28 -4.52 -31.79
N GLU A 421 4.08 -3.24 -32.12
CA GLU A 421 4.87 -2.13 -31.56
C GLU A 421 4.74 -2.08 -30.03
N ALA A 422 3.51 -2.12 -29.52
CA ALA A 422 3.25 -2.08 -28.09
C ALA A 422 3.85 -3.29 -27.35
N SER A 423 3.81 -4.47 -27.95
CA SER A 423 4.43 -5.67 -27.37
C SER A 423 5.95 -5.53 -27.26
N ASN A 424 6.62 -5.02 -28.29
CA ASN A 424 8.08 -4.85 -28.27
C ASN A 424 8.50 -3.87 -27.16
N ARG A 425 7.79 -2.74 -27.00
CA ARG A 425 8.02 -1.78 -25.92
C ARG A 425 7.87 -2.40 -24.53
N VAL A 426 6.84 -3.21 -24.31
CA VAL A 426 6.63 -3.90 -23.03
C VAL A 426 7.73 -4.93 -22.79
N ILE A 427 8.15 -5.69 -23.79
CA ILE A 427 9.22 -6.68 -23.66
C ILE A 427 10.56 -6.01 -23.36
N GLU A 428 10.90 -4.91 -24.05
CA GLU A 428 12.13 -4.14 -23.83
C GLU A 428 12.21 -3.57 -22.40
N SER A 429 11.08 -3.23 -21.79
CA SER A 429 11.02 -2.81 -20.38
C SER A 429 11.30 -3.95 -19.38
N ASN A 430 11.35 -5.21 -19.84
CA ASN A 430 11.46 -6.43 -19.05
C ASN A 430 10.35 -6.59 -17.98
N GLN A 431 9.19 -5.95 -18.19
CA GLN A 431 8.02 -6.05 -17.32
C GLN A 431 6.87 -6.74 -18.05
N GLN A 432 6.10 -7.56 -17.32
CA GLN A 432 4.90 -8.24 -17.85
C GLN A 432 5.10 -9.01 -19.17
N VAL A 433 6.33 -9.48 -19.43
CA VAL A 433 6.76 -10.12 -20.68
C VAL A 433 5.83 -11.27 -21.09
N ALA A 434 5.46 -12.13 -20.14
CA ALA A 434 4.52 -13.24 -20.39
C ALA A 434 3.14 -12.75 -20.86
N ALA A 435 2.61 -11.68 -20.26
CA ALA A 435 1.32 -11.12 -20.64
C ALA A 435 1.39 -10.50 -22.05
N ALA A 436 2.48 -9.80 -22.38
CA ALA A 436 2.68 -9.21 -23.70
C ALA A 436 2.69 -10.28 -24.80
N TYR A 437 3.47 -11.35 -24.62
CA TYR A 437 3.47 -12.48 -25.56
C TYR A 437 2.08 -13.13 -25.70
N VAL A 438 1.39 -13.37 -24.59
CA VAL A 438 0.04 -13.97 -24.65
C VAL A 438 -0.95 -13.08 -25.40
N ILE A 439 -0.93 -11.76 -25.17
CA ILE A 439 -1.83 -10.82 -25.87
C ILE A 439 -1.49 -10.75 -27.36
N LEU A 440 -0.20 -10.67 -27.72
CA LEU A 440 0.24 -10.65 -29.12
C LEU A 440 -0.10 -11.97 -29.84
N SER A 441 0.15 -13.12 -29.21
CA SER A 441 -0.25 -14.44 -29.73
C SER A 441 -1.75 -14.50 -30.03
N ASN A 442 -2.59 -14.05 -29.10
CA ASN A 442 -4.03 -14.01 -29.30
C ASN A 442 -4.44 -13.04 -30.42
N THR A 443 -3.69 -11.96 -30.62
CA THR A 443 -3.93 -10.98 -31.68
C THR A 443 -3.62 -11.59 -33.05
N TYR A 444 -2.46 -12.26 -33.20
CA TYR A 444 -2.13 -13.01 -34.42
C TYR A 444 -3.14 -14.11 -34.72
N ALA A 445 -3.52 -14.88 -33.69
CA ALA A 445 -4.54 -15.92 -33.83
C ALA A 445 -5.87 -15.31 -34.34
N SER A 446 -6.32 -14.18 -33.79
CA SER A 446 -7.52 -13.45 -34.25
C SER A 446 -7.43 -12.95 -35.68
N ALA A 447 -6.22 -12.66 -36.17
CA ALA A 447 -5.95 -12.30 -37.56
C ALA A 447 -5.78 -13.52 -38.49
N GLY A 448 -5.79 -14.75 -37.96
CA GLY A 448 -5.55 -15.99 -38.73
C GLY A 448 -4.07 -16.27 -39.04
N ASP A 449 -3.15 -15.55 -38.42
CA ASP A 449 -1.70 -15.67 -38.64
C ASP A 449 -1.08 -16.72 -37.70
N TRP A 450 -1.22 -17.98 -38.10
CA TRP A 450 -0.77 -19.13 -37.30
C TRP A 450 0.73 -19.33 -37.27
N GLU A 451 1.44 -18.86 -38.31
CA GLU A 451 2.89 -18.94 -38.37
C GLU A 451 3.51 -18.10 -37.25
N ASN A 452 3.07 -16.85 -37.10
CA ASN A 452 3.54 -15.99 -36.02
C ASN A 452 3.10 -16.47 -34.64
N VAL A 453 1.93 -17.11 -34.50
CA VAL A 453 1.53 -17.78 -33.24
C VAL A 453 2.53 -18.88 -32.85
N HIS A 454 2.91 -19.73 -33.80
CA HIS A 454 3.84 -20.83 -33.56
C HIS A 454 5.25 -20.31 -33.23
N ASN A 455 5.75 -19.34 -34.00
CA ASN A 455 7.04 -18.69 -33.76
C ASN A 455 7.11 -18.08 -32.36
N LEU A 456 6.05 -17.37 -31.95
CA LEU A 456 6.00 -16.70 -30.66
C LEU A 456 5.91 -17.69 -29.48
N ARG A 457 5.20 -18.81 -29.63
CA ARG A 457 5.18 -19.89 -28.62
C ARG A 457 6.54 -20.57 -28.48
N SER A 458 7.24 -20.80 -29.60
CA SER A 458 8.60 -21.33 -29.60
C SER A 458 9.58 -20.37 -28.91
N GLU A 459 9.43 -19.07 -29.15
CA GLU A 459 10.21 -18.03 -28.49
C GLU A 459 9.96 -17.97 -26.97
N MET A 460 8.70 -18.06 -26.53
CA MET A 460 8.37 -18.16 -25.10
C MET A 460 9.04 -19.38 -24.43
N LYS A 461 9.03 -20.54 -25.09
CA LYS A 461 9.71 -21.75 -24.59
C LYS A 461 11.22 -21.55 -24.51
N ARG A 462 11.83 -20.95 -25.55
CA ARG A 462 13.28 -20.68 -25.63
C ARG A 462 13.75 -19.70 -24.55
N THR A 463 12.94 -18.69 -24.25
CA THR A 463 13.23 -17.65 -23.26
C THR A 463 12.80 -18.00 -21.84
N GLY A 464 12.17 -19.17 -21.63
CA GLY A 464 11.70 -19.62 -20.32
C GLY A 464 10.52 -18.81 -19.78
N VAL A 465 9.75 -18.17 -20.67
CA VAL A 465 8.58 -17.36 -20.29
C VAL A 465 7.34 -18.24 -20.25
N PHE A 466 6.73 -18.37 -19.07
CA PHE A 466 5.54 -19.19 -18.86
C PHE A 466 4.29 -18.35 -18.61
N LYS A 467 3.15 -18.81 -19.13
CA LYS A 467 1.84 -18.21 -18.86
C LYS A 467 1.37 -18.60 -17.47
N GLU A 468 0.92 -17.63 -16.68
CA GLU A 468 0.28 -17.90 -15.40
C GLU A 468 -1.06 -18.64 -15.58
N PRO A 469 -1.31 -19.74 -14.83
CA PRO A 469 -2.58 -20.44 -14.87
C PRO A 469 -3.70 -19.59 -14.25
N GLY A 470 -4.88 -19.63 -14.86
CA GLY A 470 -6.06 -18.96 -14.32
C GLY A 470 -6.60 -19.68 -13.08
N SER A 471 -6.54 -19.01 -11.93
CA SER A 471 -7.04 -19.51 -10.66
C SER A 471 -8.16 -18.63 -10.12
N SER A 472 -9.11 -19.26 -9.44
CA SER A 472 -10.20 -18.60 -8.75
C SER A 472 -10.29 -19.13 -7.33
N TRP A 473 -10.62 -18.28 -6.36
CA TRP A 473 -10.76 -18.71 -4.98
C TRP A 473 -11.98 -18.09 -4.29
N ILE A 474 -12.47 -18.81 -3.29
CA ILE A 474 -13.62 -18.44 -2.45
C ILE A 474 -13.24 -18.59 -0.98
N GLU A 475 -13.72 -17.66 -0.14
CA GLU A 475 -13.59 -17.74 1.31
C GLU A 475 -14.91 -18.19 1.95
N ILE A 476 -14.89 -19.31 2.69
CA ILE A 476 -16.03 -19.81 3.46
C ILE A 476 -15.54 -20.14 4.87
N LYS A 477 -16.19 -19.56 5.89
CA LYS A 477 -15.89 -19.80 7.32
C LYS A 477 -14.38 -19.66 7.66
N GLU A 478 -13.74 -18.60 7.16
CA GLU A 478 -12.30 -18.29 7.30
C GLU A 478 -11.32 -19.22 6.55
N SER A 479 -11.83 -20.24 5.85
CA SER A 479 -11.03 -21.10 4.97
C SER A 479 -11.06 -20.58 3.54
N THR A 480 -9.91 -20.57 2.89
CA THR A 480 -9.77 -20.22 1.46
C THR A 480 -9.70 -21.48 0.63
N TYR A 481 -10.57 -21.60 -0.38
CA TYR A 481 -10.61 -22.74 -1.31
C TYR A 481 -10.19 -22.23 -2.70
N LEU A 482 -9.16 -22.86 -3.27
CA LEU A 482 -8.53 -22.48 -4.53
C LEU A 482 -8.91 -23.49 -5.63
N PHE A 483 -9.18 -22.97 -6.83
CA PHE A 483 -9.54 -23.75 -8.01
C PHE A 483 -8.69 -23.31 -9.19
N HIS A 484 -8.03 -24.23 -9.89
CA HIS A 484 -7.32 -23.93 -11.13
C HIS A 484 -8.10 -24.40 -12.35
N ALA A 485 -7.91 -23.71 -13.47
CA ALA A 485 -8.37 -24.20 -14.76
C ALA A 485 -7.60 -25.50 -15.08
N ARG A 486 -8.33 -26.57 -15.44
CA ARG A 486 -7.80 -27.92 -15.72
C ARG A 486 -7.30 -28.70 -14.50
N ASP A 487 -7.58 -28.23 -13.28
CA ASP A 487 -7.16 -28.94 -12.08
C ASP A 487 -7.92 -30.27 -11.93
N THR A 488 -7.16 -31.38 -11.90
CA THR A 488 -7.65 -32.73 -11.64
C THR A 488 -7.60 -33.12 -10.17
N SER A 489 -7.26 -32.18 -9.27
CA SER A 489 -7.21 -32.44 -7.82
C SER A 489 -8.51 -33.06 -7.28
N ASN A 490 -8.34 -34.04 -6.38
CA ASN A 490 -9.42 -34.74 -5.69
C ASN A 490 -10.01 -33.85 -4.59
N TYR A 491 -10.84 -32.89 -4.97
CA TYR A 491 -11.75 -32.27 -4.01
C TYR A 491 -12.73 -33.35 -3.54
N SER A 492 -12.98 -33.44 -2.23
CA SER A 492 -13.92 -34.41 -1.66
C SER A 492 -15.32 -34.31 -2.27
N GLN A 493 -15.71 -33.11 -2.74
CA GLN A 493 -17.01 -32.80 -3.34
C GLN A 493 -16.98 -32.64 -4.88
N ARG A 494 -15.95 -33.16 -5.57
CA ARG A 494 -15.81 -32.94 -7.03
C ARG A 494 -17.03 -33.43 -7.82
N LYS A 495 -17.57 -34.60 -7.47
CA LYS A 495 -18.70 -35.20 -8.20
C LYS A 495 -19.95 -34.32 -8.08
N GLU A 496 -20.17 -33.76 -6.90
CA GLU A 496 -21.27 -32.87 -6.57
C GLU A 496 -21.13 -31.53 -7.32
N ILE A 497 -19.94 -30.95 -7.36
CA ILE A 497 -19.65 -29.73 -8.14
C ILE A 497 -19.95 -29.96 -9.63
N LEU A 498 -19.43 -31.04 -10.21
CA LEU A 498 -19.64 -31.35 -11.62
C LEU A 498 -21.11 -31.69 -11.94
N SER A 499 -21.81 -32.35 -11.01
CA SER A 499 -23.25 -32.60 -11.14
C SER A 499 -24.04 -31.29 -11.17
N LEU A 500 -23.75 -30.37 -10.25
CA LEU A 500 -24.42 -29.07 -10.19
C LEU A 500 -24.12 -28.22 -11.43
N LEU A 501 -22.88 -28.24 -11.92
CA LEU A 501 -22.54 -27.52 -13.16
C LEU A 501 -23.32 -28.04 -14.35
N ARG A 502 -23.47 -29.37 -14.50
CA ARG A 502 -24.29 -29.96 -15.57
C ARG A 502 -25.76 -29.58 -15.46
N GLU A 503 -26.32 -29.54 -14.24
CA GLU A 503 -27.68 -29.08 -14.00
C GLU A 503 -27.86 -27.60 -14.41
N LEU A 504 -26.94 -26.74 -13.97
CA LEU A 504 -26.96 -25.32 -14.30
C LEU A 504 -26.81 -25.08 -15.81
N GLU A 505 -25.95 -25.82 -16.50
CA GLU A 505 -25.82 -25.75 -17.96
C GLU A 505 -27.12 -26.13 -18.67
N GLY A 506 -27.83 -27.16 -18.20
CA GLY A 506 -29.16 -27.51 -18.72
C GLY A 506 -30.16 -26.36 -18.57
N ARG A 507 -30.26 -25.80 -17.35
CA ARG A 507 -31.17 -24.67 -17.04
C ARG A 507 -30.79 -23.38 -17.78
N MET A 508 -29.50 -23.17 -18.04
CA MET A 508 -29.02 -22.06 -18.86
C MET A 508 -29.48 -22.20 -20.31
N LYS A 509 -29.36 -23.40 -20.90
CA LYS A 509 -29.82 -23.67 -22.27
C LYS A 509 -31.32 -23.47 -22.43
N GLU A 510 -32.13 -23.86 -21.43
CA GLU A 510 -33.58 -23.62 -21.41
C GLU A 510 -33.95 -22.12 -21.47
N ARG A 511 -33.10 -21.25 -20.92
CA ARG A 511 -33.28 -19.79 -20.97
C ARG A 511 -32.65 -19.14 -22.21
N GLY A 512 -32.31 -19.93 -23.23
CA GLY A 512 -31.73 -19.44 -24.48
C GLY A 512 -30.26 -19.02 -24.36
N HIS A 513 -29.56 -19.37 -23.28
CA HIS A 513 -28.13 -19.18 -23.21
C HIS A 513 -27.44 -20.17 -24.13
N VAL A 514 -27.13 -19.71 -25.33
CA VAL A 514 -26.19 -20.37 -26.22
C VAL A 514 -24.81 -19.99 -25.68
N GLY A 515 -24.21 -20.85 -24.86
CA GLY A 515 -22.79 -20.70 -24.51
C GLY A 515 -22.02 -20.44 -25.81
N VAL A 516 -21.08 -19.51 -25.81
CA VAL A 516 -20.38 -19.09 -27.04
C VAL A 516 -19.64 -20.30 -27.60
N THR A 517 -20.32 -21.04 -28.48
CA THR A 517 -19.82 -22.21 -29.17
C THR A 517 -19.59 -21.80 -30.62
N THR A 518 -18.96 -20.63 -30.82
CA THR A 518 -18.61 -20.11 -32.15
C THR A 518 -17.57 -18.99 -32.02
N GLY A 519 -16.33 -19.29 -32.41
CA GLY A 519 -15.29 -18.31 -32.75
C GLY A 519 -14.16 -18.20 -31.72
N LEU A 520 -13.00 -18.81 -32.05
CA LEU A 520 -11.72 -18.72 -31.35
C LEU A 520 -11.51 -19.50 -30.03
N VAL A 521 -11.81 -20.81 -30.05
CA VAL A 521 -10.81 -21.77 -29.55
C VAL A 521 -9.91 -22.08 -30.74
N PHE A 522 -8.89 -21.25 -30.93
CA PHE A 522 -7.87 -21.49 -31.93
C PHE A 522 -6.86 -22.50 -31.38
N VAL A 523 -7.12 -23.74 -31.82
CA VAL A 523 -6.43 -25.03 -31.69
C VAL A 523 -4.94 -24.94 -31.32
N ASP A 524 -4.58 -25.59 -30.21
CA ASP A 524 -3.62 -26.72 -30.25
C ASP A 524 -4.30 -27.85 -29.47
N VAL A 525 -5.08 -28.62 -30.22
CA VAL A 525 -5.39 -30.01 -29.90
C VAL A 525 -4.23 -30.81 -30.49
N GLU A 526 -3.21 -31.06 -29.68
CA GLU A 526 -2.57 -32.38 -29.75
C GLU A 526 -3.63 -33.42 -29.35
N GLU A 527 -3.53 -34.64 -29.89
CA GLU A 527 -4.52 -35.74 -29.87
C GLU A 527 -4.97 -36.24 -28.46
N GLU A 528 -5.52 -35.36 -27.63
CA GLU A 528 -6.09 -35.65 -26.31
C GLU A 528 -7.49 -35.02 -26.15
N ALA A 529 -8.00 -34.31 -27.18
CA ALA A 529 -9.34 -33.72 -27.19
C ALA A 529 -10.42 -34.65 -27.78
N LYS A 530 -10.50 -35.90 -27.30
CA LYS A 530 -11.59 -36.81 -27.66
C LYS A 530 -12.54 -37.22 -26.54
N GLU A 531 -12.41 -36.71 -25.31
CA GLU A 531 -13.37 -37.03 -24.23
C GLU A 531 -13.86 -35.78 -23.47
N GLU A 532 -15.13 -35.44 -23.70
CA GLU A 532 -16.02 -34.60 -22.87
C GLU A 532 -15.41 -33.41 -22.09
N ILE A 533 -14.88 -32.41 -22.79
CA ILE A 533 -14.49 -31.13 -22.16
C ILE A 533 -15.73 -30.25 -22.02
N VAL A 534 -16.50 -30.45 -20.95
CA VAL A 534 -17.25 -29.35 -20.35
C VAL A 534 -16.24 -28.26 -19.99
N SER A 535 -16.50 -27.02 -20.41
CA SER A 535 -15.69 -25.82 -20.16
C SER A 535 -15.44 -25.54 -18.66
N LEU A 536 -14.53 -26.28 -18.02
CA LEU A 536 -14.22 -26.16 -16.58
C LEU A 536 -13.32 -24.95 -16.32
N HIS A 537 -13.89 -23.77 -16.44
CA HIS A 537 -13.28 -22.53 -16.00
C HIS A 537 -13.25 -22.49 -14.46
N SER A 538 -12.15 -22.00 -13.87
CA SER A 538 -11.99 -21.99 -12.41
C SER A 538 -13.07 -21.15 -11.71
N GLU A 539 -13.62 -20.14 -12.39
CA GLU A 539 -14.73 -19.33 -11.92
C GLU A 539 -16.00 -20.16 -11.72
N LYS A 540 -16.35 -21.00 -12.70
CA LYS A 540 -17.55 -21.86 -12.65
C LYS A 540 -17.41 -22.89 -11.54
N LEU A 541 -16.22 -23.49 -11.39
CA LEU A 541 -15.89 -24.40 -10.28
C LEU A 541 -16.08 -23.73 -8.92
N ALA A 542 -15.51 -22.53 -8.74
CA ALA A 542 -15.63 -21.77 -7.49
C ALA A 542 -17.08 -21.39 -7.18
N LEU A 543 -17.88 -21.03 -8.20
CA LEU A 543 -19.29 -20.72 -8.05
C LEU A 543 -20.11 -21.93 -7.61
N ALA A 544 -19.95 -23.08 -8.28
CA ALA A 544 -20.64 -24.30 -7.93
C ALA A 544 -20.27 -24.77 -6.52
N PHE A 545 -18.99 -24.73 -6.15
CA PHE A 545 -18.57 -25.01 -4.78
C PHE A 545 -19.19 -24.04 -3.76
N GLY A 546 -19.24 -22.75 -4.09
CA GLY A 546 -19.90 -21.74 -3.27
C GLY A 546 -21.38 -22.02 -3.06
N LEU A 547 -22.11 -22.39 -4.12
CA LEU A 547 -23.53 -22.72 -4.05
C LEU A 547 -23.81 -23.93 -3.15
N LEU A 548 -22.96 -24.96 -3.20
CA LEU A 548 -23.10 -26.16 -2.37
C LEU A 548 -22.80 -25.91 -0.89
N ASN A 549 -21.83 -25.05 -0.59
CA ASN A 549 -21.28 -24.90 0.76
C ASN A 549 -21.76 -23.65 1.51
N THR A 550 -22.69 -22.89 0.96
CA THR A 550 -23.24 -21.68 1.60
C THR A 550 -24.75 -21.63 1.51
N SER A 551 -25.40 -21.19 2.59
CA SER A 551 -26.86 -21.10 2.68
C SER A 551 -27.45 -20.12 1.67
N LYS A 552 -28.68 -20.40 1.22
CA LYS A 552 -29.45 -19.50 0.35
C LYS A 552 -29.52 -18.10 0.95
N GLY A 553 -29.38 -17.07 0.10
CA GLY A 553 -29.39 -15.66 0.49
C GLY A 553 -28.03 -15.04 0.87
N ILE A 554 -26.98 -15.83 1.09
CA ILE A 554 -25.63 -15.27 1.32
C ILE A 554 -24.99 -14.88 -0.02
N THR A 555 -24.51 -13.65 -0.19
CA THR A 555 -23.75 -13.26 -1.39
C THR A 555 -22.47 -14.09 -1.52
N ILE A 556 -22.27 -14.76 -2.66
CA ILE A 556 -21.04 -15.52 -2.95
C ILE A 556 -19.99 -14.55 -3.50
N ARG A 557 -18.76 -14.62 -2.96
CA ARG A 557 -17.63 -13.77 -3.36
C ARG A 557 -16.52 -14.62 -3.92
N ILE A 558 -16.15 -14.37 -5.17
CA ILE A 558 -15.09 -15.10 -5.87
C ILE A 558 -14.03 -14.08 -6.28
N MET A 559 -12.78 -14.46 -6.12
CA MET A 559 -11.63 -13.68 -6.56
C MET A 559 -10.92 -14.46 -7.66
N LYS A 560 -10.38 -13.74 -8.64
CA LYS A 560 -9.68 -14.32 -9.80
C LYS A 560 -8.38 -13.57 -10.06
N ASN A 561 -7.32 -14.30 -10.39
CA ASN A 561 -6.02 -13.73 -10.71
C ASN A 561 -5.91 -13.16 -12.14
N LEU A 562 -6.84 -13.50 -13.03
CA LEU A 562 -6.88 -13.02 -14.41
C LEU A 562 -8.20 -12.26 -14.68
N ARG A 563 -8.27 -11.53 -15.80
CA ARG A 563 -9.53 -10.95 -16.29
C ARG A 563 -10.56 -12.07 -16.52
N MET A 564 -11.81 -11.83 -16.14
CA MET A 564 -12.89 -12.80 -16.40
C MET A 564 -13.09 -12.96 -17.92
N CYS A 565 -13.47 -14.14 -18.40
CA CYS A 565 -13.80 -14.32 -19.82
C CYS A 565 -15.28 -14.01 -20.10
N MET A 566 -15.61 -13.74 -21.37
CA MET A 566 -16.99 -13.42 -21.78
C MET A 566 -17.97 -14.55 -21.45
N ASP A 567 -17.58 -15.80 -21.69
CA ASP A 567 -18.42 -16.96 -21.40
C ASP A 567 -18.74 -17.08 -19.90
N CYS A 568 -17.75 -16.91 -19.01
CA CYS A 568 -18.00 -16.87 -17.57
C CYS A 568 -18.89 -15.69 -17.17
N HIS A 569 -18.71 -14.53 -17.78
CA HIS A 569 -19.55 -13.36 -17.49
C HIS A 569 -21.01 -13.60 -17.80
N GLU A 570 -21.31 -14.08 -19.00
CA GLU A 570 -22.68 -14.40 -19.41
C GLU A 570 -23.27 -15.54 -18.57
N ALA A 571 -22.48 -16.58 -18.29
CA ALA A 571 -22.89 -17.66 -17.41
C ALA A 571 -23.28 -17.16 -16.01
N PHE A 572 -22.47 -16.29 -15.40
CA PHE A 572 -22.75 -15.74 -14.07
C PHE A 572 -24.00 -14.87 -14.05
N LYS A 573 -24.26 -14.08 -15.10
CA LYS A 573 -25.52 -13.34 -15.24
C LYS A 573 -26.71 -14.30 -15.21
N VAL A 574 -26.73 -15.28 -16.11
CA VAL A 574 -27.85 -16.24 -16.22
C VAL A 574 -28.00 -17.07 -14.95
N ILE A 575 -26.91 -17.57 -14.37
CA ILE A 575 -26.96 -18.35 -13.12
C ILE A 575 -27.52 -17.50 -11.97
N SER A 576 -27.18 -16.20 -11.87
CA SER A 576 -27.69 -15.34 -10.79
C SER A 576 -29.22 -15.23 -10.80
N ASP A 577 -29.82 -15.28 -11.99
CA ASP A 577 -31.27 -15.30 -12.21
C ASP A 577 -31.88 -16.70 -12.00
N ILE A 578 -31.14 -17.76 -12.30
CA ILE A 578 -31.58 -19.16 -12.13
C ILE A 578 -31.69 -19.54 -10.66
N VAL A 579 -30.72 -19.11 -9.84
CA VAL A 579 -30.66 -19.45 -8.42
C VAL A 579 -31.13 -18.32 -7.50
N GLU A 580 -31.56 -17.18 -8.07
CA GLU A 580 -32.02 -15.98 -7.36
C GLU A 580 -31.04 -15.52 -6.29
N ARG A 581 -29.77 -15.38 -6.67
CA ARG A 581 -28.67 -15.14 -5.73
C ARG A 581 -27.64 -14.18 -6.28
N GLU A 582 -27.16 -13.30 -5.40
CA GLU A 582 -26.13 -12.31 -5.72
C GLU A 582 -24.73 -12.94 -5.72
N PHE A 583 -23.95 -12.63 -6.75
CA PHE A 583 -22.53 -13.01 -6.85
C PHE A 583 -21.66 -11.80 -7.06
N ILE A 584 -20.50 -11.77 -6.40
CA ILE A 584 -19.50 -10.73 -6.61
C ILE A 584 -18.22 -11.43 -7.04
N VAL A 585 -17.76 -11.13 -8.26
CA VAL A 585 -16.50 -11.64 -8.79
C VAL A 585 -15.52 -10.48 -8.93
N ARG A 586 -14.38 -10.56 -8.24
CA ARG A 586 -13.27 -9.64 -8.45
C ARG A 586 -12.30 -10.26 -9.45
N ASP A 587 -12.13 -9.63 -10.59
CA ASP A 587 -11.06 -9.96 -11.53
C ASP A 587 -9.85 -9.04 -11.32
N LEU A 588 -8.86 -9.11 -12.21
CA LEU A 588 -7.63 -8.33 -12.11
C LEU A 588 -7.88 -6.81 -12.12
N ASN A 589 -8.96 -6.35 -12.77
CA ASN A 589 -9.24 -4.92 -13.00
C ASN A 589 -10.40 -4.39 -12.15
N ARG A 590 -11.45 -5.19 -11.94
CA ARG A 590 -12.74 -4.71 -11.42
C ARG A 590 -13.52 -5.77 -10.65
N PHE A 591 -14.61 -5.31 -10.05
CA PHE A 591 -15.68 -6.13 -9.52
C PHE A 591 -16.83 -6.23 -10.52
N HIS A 592 -17.35 -7.43 -10.65
CA HIS A 592 -18.57 -7.76 -11.35
C HIS A 592 -19.59 -8.19 -10.31
N HIS A 593 -20.66 -7.42 -10.15
CA HIS A 593 -21.74 -7.76 -9.23
C HIS A 593 -22.95 -8.26 -10.05
N PHE A 594 -23.17 -9.57 -9.99
CA PHE A 594 -24.23 -10.27 -10.69
C PHE A 594 -25.46 -10.37 -9.83
N LYS A 595 -26.59 -9.91 -10.36
CA LYS A 595 -27.89 -9.96 -9.70
C LYS A 595 -29.01 -9.99 -10.74
N ASN A 596 -29.93 -10.94 -10.60
CA ASN A 596 -31.15 -11.04 -11.42
C ASN A 596 -30.87 -10.93 -12.92
N GLY A 597 -29.86 -11.65 -13.42
CA GLY A 597 -29.55 -11.66 -14.86
C GLY A 597 -28.70 -10.49 -15.35
N SER A 598 -28.34 -9.56 -14.48
CA SER A 598 -27.59 -8.34 -14.83
C SER A 598 -26.25 -8.26 -14.10
N CYS A 599 -25.32 -7.48 -14.65
CA CYS A 599 -24.05 -7.16 -14.00
C CYS A 599 -23.88 -5.63 -13.88
N THR A 600 -23.32 -5.15 -12.78
CA THR A 600 -23.05 -3.71 -12.57
C THR A 600 -22.07 -3.10 -13.57
N CYS A 601 -21.39 -3.90 -14.40
CA CYS A 601 -20.53 -3.39 -15.47
C CYS A 601 -21.32 -2.89 -16.69
N GLY A 602 -22.61 -3.19 -16.81
CA GLY A 602 -23.43 -2.80 -17.97
C GLY A 602 -22.91 -3.36 -19.29
N ASP A 603 -22.26 -4.54 -19.26
CA ASP A 603 -21.59 -5.19 -20.40
C ASP A 603 -20.47 -4.35 -21.05
N PHE A 604 -20.01 -3.29 -20.36
CA PHE A 604 -18.90 -2.45 -20.76
C PHE A 604 -17.70 -2.67 -19.82
N TRP A 605 -16.85 -3.66 -20.13
CA TRP A 605 -15.78 -4.08 -19.22
C TRP A 605 -14.53 -4.63 -19.87
#